data_AF-A0A7S1GRY0-F1
#
_entry.id   AF-A0A7S1GRY0-F1
#
_cell.length_a   1.000
_cell.length_b   1.000
_cell.length_c   1.000
_cell.angle_alpha   90.00
_cell.angle_beta   90.00
_cell.angle_gamma   90.00
#
_symmetry.space_group_name_H-M   'P 1'
#
loop_
_entity.id
_entity.type
_entity.pdbx_description
1 polymer ?
#
loop_
_entity_poly.entity_id
_entity_poly.type
_entity_poly.pdbx_seq_one_letter_code
_entity_poly.pdbx_strand_id
1 'polypeptide(L)'
;AKAPDAGVLREMRLALLSLPREAGSVPEAPEHEIGGVIQVLREEVENPDVMLTGLVLMRYLAQRQENQQRMASACAVSLVMKALEAHSHNPTLQGVACDTLGNLLQSEENSAQFLQMGGVDAIFQVVRDNLAHTRVMEAACFLLGNVASTEDGLKHISRLKGGTVALKVIKSHDDDAELLRELLFLLSNMAQSTDLQQELLRSGAVPSVLSVMEQHLHSAEVQAMACSVLDNLSAGGPSGEF
;
A
#
# COMPACT_ATOMS: atom_id res chain seq x y z
N ALA A 1 12.05 -29.12 5.24
CA ALA A 1 10.74 -28.45 5.23
C ALA A 1 9.71 -29.43 5.78
N LYS A 2 9.00 -29.06 6.85
CA LYS A 2 7.84 -29.82 7.32
C LYS A 2 6.77 -29.67 6.24
N ALA A 3 6.14 -30.77 5.81
CA ALA A 3 5.03 -30.66 4.85
C ALA A 3 3.95 -29.76 5.46
N PRO A 4 3.27 -28.91 4.65
CA PRO A 4 2.16 -28.09 5.14
C PRO A 4 1.21 -28.95 5.94
N ASP A 5 0.75 -28.46 7.09
CA ASP A 5 -0.44 -29.03 7.68
C ASP A 5 -1.59 -28.73 6.71
N ALA A 6 -1.94 -29.71 5.88
CA ALA A 6 -3.02 -29.59 4.92
C ALA A 6 -4.36 -29.21 5.59
N GLY A 7 -4.48 -29.43 6.91
CA GLY A 7 -5.57 -28.93 7.74
C GLY A 7 -5.61 -27.41 7.80
N VAL A 8 -4.50 -26.76 8.11
CA VAL A 8 -4.38 -25.30 8.24
C VAL A 8 -4.82 -24.57 6.97
N LEU A 9 -4.25 -24.97 5.83
CA LEU A 9 -4.58 -24.33 4.55
C LEU A 9 -6.05 -24.54 4.18
N ARG A 10 -6.60 -25.71 4.49
CA ARG A 10 -8.01 -26.02 4.26
C ARG A 10 -8.92 -25.15 5.14
N GLU A 11 -8.59 -24.97 6.41
CA GLU A 11 -9.34 -24.13 7.34
C GLU A 11 -9.37 -22.66 6.90
N MET A 12 -8.22 -22.10 6.51
CA MET A 12 -8.15 -20.72 6.00
C MET A 12 -8.99 -20.54 4.72
N ARG A 13 -8.96 -21.53 3.81
CA ARG A 13 -9.80 -21.50 2.60
C ARG A 13 -11.29 -21.58 2.93
N LEU A 14 -11.67 -22.41 3.91
CA LEU A 14 -13.06 -22.49 4.36
C LEU A 14 -13.51 -21.18 5.01
N ALA A 15 -12.66 -20.56 5.83
CA ALA A 15 -12.93 -19.25 6.41
C ALA A 15 -13.18 -18.21 5.31
N LEU A 16 -12.30 -18.11 4.30
CA LEU A 16 -12.49 -17.22 3.16
C LEU A 16 -13.81 -17.46 2.41
N LEU A 17 -14.18 -18.73 2.19
CA LEU A 17 -15.41 -19.09 1.49
C LEU A 17 -16.67 -18.72 2.28
N SER A 18 -16.58 -18.65 3.61
CA SER A 18 -17.69 -18.28 4.49
C SER A 18 -17.90 -16.76 4.61
N LEU A 19 -16.95 -15.96 4.11
CA LEU A 19 -17.04 -14.51 4.24
C LEU A 19 -18.14 -13.92 3.35
N PRO A 20 -18.88 -12.91 3.87
CA PRO A 20 -19.83 -12.15 3.07
C PRO A 20 -19.20 -11.53 1.81
N ARG A 21 -19.95 -11.45 0.72
CA ARG A 21 -19.47 -10.85 -0.54
C ARG A 21 -19.96 -9.43 -0.78
N GLU A 22 -20.90 -8.95 0.02
CA GLU A 22 -21.50 -7.63 -0.14
C GLU A 22 -20.58 -6.54 0.40
N ALA A 23 -20.48 -5.42 -0.31
CA ALA A 23 -19.67 -4.28 0.15
C ALA A 23 -20.17 -3.78 1.52
N GLY A 24 -19.26 -3.56 2.47
CA GLY A 24 -19.59 -3.12 3.83
C GLY A 24 -20.08 -4.21 4.78
N SER A 25 -20.22 -5.47 4.32
CA SER A 25 -20.66 -6.60 5.15
C SER A 25 -19.53 -7.37 5.84
N VAL A 26 -18.33 -6.81 5.87
CA VAL A 26 -17.17 -7.41 6.57
C VAL A 26 -17.58 -7.66 8.03
N PRO A 27 -17.36 -8.87 8.57
CA PRO A 27 -17.72 -9.19 9.95
C PRO A 27 -16.67 -8.66 10.93
N GLU A 28 -17.11 -8.44 12.16
CA GLU A 28 -16.22 -8.22 13.29
C GLU A 28 -15.76 -9.59 13.82
N ALA A 29 -14.51 -9.97 13.53
CA ALA A 29 -14.00 -11.29 13.86
C ALA A 29 -13.47 -11.32 15.31
N PRO A 30 -13.82 -12.32 16.14
CA PRO A 30 -13.36 -12.40 17.52
C PRO A 30 -11.84 -12.29 17.65
N GLU A 31 -11.37 -11.61 18.71
CA GLU A 31 -9.93 -11.37 18.94
C GLU A 31 -9.10 -12.66 18.97
N HIS A 32 -9.63 -13.72 19.57
CA HIS A 32 -8.96 -15.03 19.63
C HIS A 32 -8.83 -15.69 18.25
N GLU A 33 -9.78 -15.48 17.34
CA GLU A 33 -9.70 -16.00 15.96
C GLU A 33 -8.66 -15.24 15.15
N ILE A 34 -8.64 -13.90 15.24
CA ILE A 34 -7.61 -13.05 14.61
C ILE A 34 -6.22 -13.44 15.13
N GLY A 35 -6.07 -13.56 16.45
CA GLY A 35 -4.82 -13.99 17.08
C GLY A 35 -4.38 -15.38 16.63
N GLY A 36 -5.31 -16.32 16.52
CA GLY A 36 -5.06 -17.67 16.02
C GLY A 36 -4.53 -17.69 14.58
N VAL A 37 -5.20 -16.96 13.67
CA VAL A 37 -4.75 -16.84 12.27
C VAL A 37 -3.34 -16.25 12.18
N ILE A 38 -3.07 -15.17 12.90
CA ILE A 38 -1.75 -14.51 12.89
C ILE A 38 -0.67 -15.43 13.46
N GLN A 39 -0.97 -16.20 14.51
CA GLN A 39 -0.02 -17.14 15.08
C GLN A 39 0.32 -18.27 14.10
N VAL A 40 -0.68 -18.83 13.42
CA VAL A 40 -0.47 -19.86 12.39
C VAL A 40 0.39 -19.32 11.25
N LEU A 41 0.11 -18.10 10.77
CA LEU A 41 0.91 -17.46 9.73
C LEU A 41 2.35 -17.18 10.17
N ARG A 42 2.56 -16.90 11.45
CA ARG A 42 3.91 -16.74 12.01
C ARG A 42 4.70 -18.06 12.01
N GLU A 43 4.03 -19.17 12.27
CA GLU A 43 4.64 -20.51 12.28
C GLU A 43 4.92 -21.01 10.86
N GLU A 44 4.05 -20.66 9.90
CA GLU A 44 4.12 -21.07 8.50
C GLU A 44 4.63 -19.94 7.59
N VAL A 45 5.47 -19.03 8.10
CA VAL A 45 5.93 -17.85 7.35
C VAL A 45 6.66 -18.19 6.05
N GLU A 46 7.32 -19.34 5.99
CA GLU A 46 8.04 -19.83 4.80
C GLU A 46 7.12 -20.46 3.75
N ASN A 47 5.85 -20.69 4.08
CA ASN A 47 4.92 -21.40 3.21
C ASN A 47 4.11 -20.43 2.35
N PRO A 48 4.37 -20.33 1.03
CA PRO A 48 3.75 -19.32 0.19
C PRO A 48 2.22 -19.49 0.06
N ASP A 49 1.71 -20.72 0.07
CA ASP A 49 0.26 -20.97 -0.07
C ASP A 49 -0.51 -20.57 1.19
N VAL A 50 0.03 -20.90 2.36
CA VAL A 50 -0.54 -20.52 3.66
C VAL A 50 -0.46 -19.01 3.83
N MET A 51 0.70 -18.41 3.55
CA MET A 51 0.88 -16.97 3.63
C MET A 51 -0.04 -16.22 2.68
N LEU A 52 -0.13 -16.63 1.41
CA LEU A 52 -1.03 -15.98 0.45
C LEU A 52 -2.49 -16.05 0.92
N THR A 53 -2.95 -17.24 1.32
CA THR A 53 -4.34 -17.45 1.74
C THR A 53 -4.66 -16.64 3.00
N GLY A 54 -3.79 -16.68 4.00
CA GLY A 54 -4.02 -15.95 5.25
C GLY A 54 -3.89 -14.44 5.12
N LEU A 55 -2.98 -13.94 4.28
CA LEU A 55 -2.92 -12.51 4.00
C LEU A 55 -4.16 -12.02 3.24
N VAL A 56 -4.72 -12.81 2.31
CA VAL A 56 -6.02 -12.48 1.68
C VAL A 56 -7.13 -12.39 2.72
N LEU A 57 -7.17 -13.31 3.69
CA LEU A 57 -8.13 -13.29 4.80
C LEU A 57 -7.93 -12.05 5.69
N MET A 58 -6.68 -11.76 6.08
CA MET A 58 -6.34 -10.59 6.87
C MET A 58 -6.71 -9.29 6.14
N ARG A 59 -6.35 -9.15 4.85
CA ARG A 59 -6.72 -8.01 4.01
C ARG A 59 -8.22 -7.78 4.02
N TYR A 60 -9.01 -8.84 3.84
CA TYR A 60 -10.47 -8.73 3.84
C TYR A 60 -10.99 -8.23 5.19
N LEU A 61 -10.55 -8.84 6.30
CA LEU A 61 -10.99 -8.48 7.64
C LEU A 61 -10.53 -7.08 8.07
N ALA A 62 -9.34 -6.65 7.64
CA ALA A 62 -8.74 -5.35 7.95
C ALA A 62 -9.49 -4.16 7.33
N GLN A 63 -10.52 -4.37 6.52
CA GLN A 63 -11.42 -3.30 6.07
C GLN A 63 -12.28 -2.72 7.21
N ARG A 64 -12.35 -3.37 8.38
CA ARG A 64 -13.03 -2.85 9.58
C ARG A 64 -12.03 -2.36 10.62
N GLN A 65 -12.36 -1.24 11.24
CA GLN A 65 -11.55 -0.62 12.30
C GLN A 65 -11.35 -1.54 13.52
N GLU A 66 -12.39 -2.17 14.07
CA GLU A 66 -12.25 -3.12 15.19
C GLU A 66 -11.31 -4.29 14.87
N ASN A 67 -11.35 -4.81 13.65
CA ASN A 67 -10.45 -5.89 13.24
C ASN A 67 -9.01 -5.37 13.11
N GLN A 68 -8.80 -4.16 12.60
CA GLN A 68 -7.46 -3.54 12.54
C GLN A 68 -6.84 -3.39 13.95
N GLN A 69 -7.63 -2.99 14.95
CA GLN A 69 -7.18 -2.88 16.34
C GLN A 69 -6.79 -4.25 16.92
N ARG A 70 -7.62 -5.28 16.71
CA ARG A 70 -7.30 -6.66 17.14
C ARG A 70 -6.06 -7.20 16.46
N MET A 71 -5.87 -6.88 15.17
CA MET A 71 -4.67 -7.23 14.41
C MET A 71 -3.43 -6.49 14.93
N ALA A 72 -3.57 -5.24 15.39
CA ALA A 72 -2.49 -4.49 16.03
C ALA A 72 -2.02 -5.20 17.31
N SER A 73 -2.94 -5.56 18.20
CA SER A 73 -2.65 -6.31 19.44
C SER A 73 -1.92 -7.64 19.19
N ALA A 74 -2.14 -8.27 18.03
CA ALA A 74 -1.50 -9.51 17.62
C ALA A 74 -0.18 -9.33 16.85
N CYS A 75 0.30 -8.09 16.69
CA CYS A 75 1.50 -7.73 15.92
C CYS A 75 1.39 -8.08 14.43
N ALA A 76 0.23 -7.86 13.81
CA ALA A 76 0.00 -8.15 12.40
C ALA A 76 1.00 -7.44 11.46
N VAL A 77 1.30 -6.16 11.69
CA VAL A 77 2.27 -5.41 10.87
C VAL A 77 3.62 -6.13 10.81
N SER A 78 4.13 -6.59 11.95
CA SER A 78 5.40 -7.32 12.01
C SER A 78 5.36 -8.64 11.25
N LEU A 79 4.24 -9.38 11.31
CA LEU A 79 4.04 -10.59 10.53
C LEU A 79 4.07 -10.29 9.02
N VAL A 80 3.33 -9.29 8.56
CA VAL A 80 3.25 -8.97 7.12
C VAL A 80 4.59 -8.46 6.59
N MET A 81 5.34 -7.69 7.39
CA MET A 81 6.72 -7.29 7.06
C MET A 81 7.65 -8.50 6.90
N LYS A 82 7.58 -9.48 7.80
CA LYS A 82 8.33 -10.75 7.64
C LYS A 82 7.92 -11.54 6.41
N ALA A 83 6.64 -11.50 6.04
CA ALA A 83 6.15 -12.13 4.82
C ALA A 83 6.79 -11.52 3.56
N LEU A 84 6.92 -10.19 3.51
CA LEU A 84 7.59 -9.49 2.41
C LEU A 84 9.06 -9.89 2.29
N GLU A 85 9.75 -10.07 3.42
CA GLU A 85 11.15 -10.51 3.46
C GLU A 85 11.31 -11.96 3.00
N ALA A 86 10.53 -12.88 3.59
CA ALA A 86 10.59 -14.32 3.29
C ALA A 86 10.20 -14.64 1.84
N HIS A 87 9.29 -13.85 1.25
CA HIS A 87 8.76 -14.07 -0.10
C HIS A 87 9.12 -12.93 -1.07
N SER A 88 10.33 -12.39 -0.95
CA SER A 88 10.83 -11.27 -1.75
C SER A 88 10.87 -11.50 -3.27
N HIS A 89 10.77 -12.75 -3.72
CA HIS A 89 10.72 -13.14 -5.14
C HIS A 89 9.33 -13.59 -5.60
N ASN A 90 8.28 -13.34 -4.80
CA ASN A 90 6.90 -13.67 -5.15
C ASN A 90 6.05 -12.39 -5.30
N PRO A 91 5.93 -11.85 -6.52
CA PRO A 91 5.18 -10.62 -6.79
C PRO A 91 3.73 -10.68 -6.30
N THR A 92 3.06 -11.83 -6.47
CA THR A 92 1.66 -12.00 -6.05
C THR A 92 1.51 -11.85 -4.54
N LEU A 93 2.39 -12.50 -3.77
CA LEU A 93 2.39 -12.38 -2.32
C LEU A 93 2.79 -10.97 -1.87
N GLN A 94 3.78 -10.36 -2.51
CA GLN A 94 4.17 -8.97 -2.23
C GLN A 94 3.01 -8.00 -2.45
N GLY A 95 2.25 -8.14 -3.54
CA GLY A 95 1.05 -7.34 -3.79
C GLY A 95 -0.02 -7.52 -2.71
N VAL A 96 -0.33 -8.77 -2.34
CA VAL A 96 -1.32 -9.05 -1.28
C VAL A 96 -0.85 -8.54 0.08
N ALA A 97 0.44 -8.64 0.39
CA ALA A 97 1.04 -8.08 1.60
C ALA A 97 0.93 -6.54 1.62
N CYS A 98 1.17 -5.87 0.48
CA CYS A 98 0.99 -4.42 0.35
C CYS A 98 -0.47 -4.02 0.56
N ASP A 99 -1.44 -4.72 -0.05
CA ASP A 99 -2.87 -4.45 0.19
C ASP A 99 -3.23 -4.61 1.68
N THR A 100 -2.72 -5.68 2.31
CA THR A 100 -3.00 -6.02 3.70
C THR A 100 -2.49 -4.92 4.62
N LEU A 101 -1.24 -4.48 4.40
CA LEU A 101 -0.67 -3.34 5.10
C LEU A 101 -1.47 -2.07 4.82
N GLY A 102 -1.80 -1.76 3.57
CA GLY A 102 -2.60 -0.58 3.22
C GLY A 102 -3.90 -0.47 4.03
N ASN A 103 -4.60 -1.58 4.26
CA ASN A 103 -5.79 -1.62 5.13
C ASN A 103 -5.43 -1.47 6.62
N LEU A 104 -4.35 -2.10 7.09
CA LEU A 104 -3.91 -2.01 8.49
C LEU A 104 -3.44 -0.62 8.91
N LEU A 105 -2.75 0.10 8.01
CA LEU A 105 -2.11 1.40 8.30
C LEU A 105 -3.09 2.56 8.41
N GLN A 106 -4.39 2.32 8.26
CA GLN A 106 -5.43 3.30 8.60
C GLN A 106 -5.53 3.53 10.13
N SER A 107 -5.02 2.59 10.93
CA SER A 107 -4.82 2.77 12.37
C SER A 107 -3.49 3.47 12.65
N GLU A 108 -3.52 4.53 13.46
CA GLU A 108 -2.31 5.28 13.88
C GLU A 108 -1.26 4.38 14.54
N GLU A 109 -1.69 3.41 15.37
CA GLU A 109 -0.80 2.47 16.04
C GLU A 109 -0.05 1.58 15.04
N ASN A 110 -0.78 1.02 14.06
CA ASN A 110 -0.20 0.19 13.01
C ASN A 110 0.73 1.02 12.11
N SER A 111 0.34 2.25 11.78
CA SER A 111 1.15 3.19 10.99
C SER A 111 2.47 3.50 11.70
N ALA A 112 2.43 3.83 12.99
CA ALA A 112 3.62 4.08 13.79
C ALA A 112 4.54 2.85 13.86
N GLN A 113 3.98 1.66 14.07
CA GLN A 113 4.76 0.41 14.09
C GLN A 113 5.44 0.16 12.72
N PHE A 114 4.71 0.32 11.62
CA PHE A 114 5.23 0.14 10.27
C PHE A 114 6.40 1.10 9.97
N LEU A 115 6.27 2.38 10.33
CA LEU A 115 7.33 3.37 10.14
C LEU A 115 8.57 3.05 10.97
N GLN A 116 8.41 2.64 12.24
CA GLN A 116 9.51 2.24 13.12
C GLN A 116 10.28 1.02 12.59
N MET A 117 9.58 0.12 11.91
CA MET A 117 10.17 -1.08 11.29
C MET A 117 10.85 -0.80 9.93
N GLY A 118 10.94 0.45 9.48
CA GLY A 118 11.52 0.78 8.17
C GLY A 118 10.61 0.43 6.99
N GLY A 119 9.30 0.33 7.23
CA GLY A 119 8.32 -0.12 6.23
C GLY A 119 8.38 0.60 4.89
N VAL A 120 8.61 1.92 4.88
CA VAL A 120 8.69 2.69 3.62
C VAL A 120 9.84 2.21 2.72
N ASP A 121 11.01 1.90 3.28
CA ASP A 121 12.13 1.40 2.47
C ASP A 121 11.85 0.01 1.93
N ALA A 122 11.22 -0.85 2.73
CA ALA A 122 10.80 -2.18 2.28
C ALA A 122 9.80 -2.09 1.10
N ILE A 123 8.82 -1.19 1.17
CA ILE A 123 7.86 -1.00 0.06
C ILE A 123 8.54 -0.38 -1.17
N PHE A 124 9.50 0.52 -1.00
CA PHE A 124 10.28 1.01 -2.14
C PHE A 124 11.15 -0.09 -2.77
N GLN A 125 11.66 -1.04 -1.98
CA GLN A 125 12.33 -2.22 -2.52
C GLN A 125 11.34 -3.08 -3.34
N VAL A 126 10.12 -3.32 -2.81
CA VAL A 126 9.05 -4.01 -3.56
C VAL A 126 8.76 -3.31 -4.89
N VAL A 127 8.63 -1.98 -4.89
CA VAL A 127 8.39 -1.17 -6.10
C VAL A 127 9.54 -1.34 -7.11
N ARG A 128 10.79 -1.31 -6.65
CA ARG A 128 11.97 -1.48 -7.52
C ARG A 128 12.01 -2.86 -8.17
N ASP A 129 11.73 -3.91 -7.42
CA ASP A 129 11.82 -5.30 -7.87
C ASP A 129 10.63 -5.70 -8.76
N ASN A 130 9.49 -5.01 -8.63
CA ASN A 130 8.23 -5.37 -9.28
C ASN A 130 7.71 -4.28 -10.21
N LEU A 131 8.57 -3.38 -10.71
CA LEU A 131 8.11 -2.22 -11.51
C LEU A 131 7.27 -2.62 -12.73
N ALA A 132 7.45 -3.81 -13.30
CA ALA A 132 6.63 -4.30 -14.43
C ALA A 132 5.28 -4.94 -14.01
N HIS A 133 5.02 -5.11 -12.72
CA HIS A 133 3.82 -5.75 -12.19
C HIS A 133 2.80 -4.72 -11.70
N THR A 134 1.88 -4.32 -12.58
CA THR A 134 0.87 -3.28 -12.33
C THR A 134 0.08 -3.50 -11.04
N ARG A 135 -0.40 -4.73 -10.79
CA ARG A 135 -1.13 -5.06 -9.56
C ARG A 135 -0.31 -4.86 -8.28
N VAL A 136 1.01 -5.09 -8.33
CA VAL A 136 1.91 -4.83 -7.19
C VAL A 136 2.11 -3.33 -7.02
N MET A 137 2.22 -2.58 -8.12
CA MET A 137 2.32 -1.12 -8.08
C MET A 137 1.05 -0.48 -7.50
N GLU A 138 -0.14 -0.94 -7.87
CA GLU A 138 -1.40 -0.47 -7.30
C GLU A 138 -1.42 -0.63 -5.78
N ALA A 139 -1.16 -1.86 -5.31
CA ALA A 139 -1.17 -2.17 -3.89
C ALA A 139 -0.10 -1.38 -3.11
N ALA A 140 1.10 -1.22 -3.69
CA ALA A 140 2.17 -0.44 -3.08
C ALA A 140 1.84 1.06 -3.04
N CYS A 141 1.25 1.61 -4.10
CA CYS A 141 0.86 3.03 -4.17
C CYS A 141 -0.30 3.34 -3.23
N PHE A 142 -1.29 2.46 -3.13
CA PHE A 142 -2.36 2.54 -2.13
C PHE A 142 -1.80 2.62 -0.70
N LEU A 143 -0.92 1.69 -0.35
CA LEU A 143 -0.24 1.69 0.96
C LEU A 143 0.54 2.99 1.18
N LEU A 144 1.38 3.39 0.22
CA LEU A 144 2.19 4.60 0.31
C LEU A 144 1.32 5.86 0.39
N GLY A 145 0.17 5.89 -0.27
CA GLY A 145 -0.82 6.97 -0.18
C GLY A 145 -1.34 7.13 1.24
N ASN A 146 -1.67 6.01 1.91
CA ASN A 146 -2.06 6.01 3.32
C ASN A 146 -0.91 6.47 4.22
N VAL A 147 0.33 6.06 3.96
CA VAL A 147 1.50 6.55 4.72
C VAL A 147 1.68 8.06 4.52
N ALA A 148 1.57 8.54 3.29
CA ALA A 148 1.69 9.95 2.92
C ALA A 148 0.56 10.84 3.49
N SER A 149 -0.51 10.26 4.03
CA SER A 149 -1.58 11.01 4.71
C SER A 149 -1.16 11.55 6.09
N THR A 150 0.02 11.17 6.59
CA THR A 150 0.56 11.56 7.89
C THR A 150 1.86 12.33 7.76
N GLU A 151 2.13 13.27 8.68
CA GLU A 151 3.37 14.07 8.67
C GLU A 151 4.61 13.19 8.82
N ASP A 152 4.58 12.19 9.71
CA ASP A 152 5.71 11.29 9.92
C ASP A 152 5.94 10.36 8.72
N GLY A 153 4.87 9.89 8.08
CA GLY A 153 4.97 9.14 6.82
C GLY A 153 5.61 9.97 5.71
N LEU A 154 5.20 11.24 5.55
CA LEU A 154 5.82 12.17 4.60
C LEU A 154 7.31 12.39 4.87
N LYS A 155 7.72 12.52 6.14
CA LYS A 155 9.15 12.62 6.52
C LYS A 155 9.94 11.38 6.10
N HIS A 156 9.40 10.18 6.32
CA HIS A 156 10.06 8.93 5.92
C HIS A 156 10.16 8.81 4.39
N ILE A 157 9.08 9.11 3.67
CA ILE A 157 9.03 9.11 2.20
C ILE A 157 10.04 10.12 1.61
N SER A 158 10.13 11.33 2.18
CA SER A 158 11.07 12.38 1.79
C SER A 158 12.54 11.95 1.93
N ARG A 159 12.89 11.34 3.07
CA ARG A 159 14.25 10.83 3.32
C ARG A 159 14.72 9.82 2.27
N LEU A 160 13.78 9.08 1.68
CA LEU A 160 14.04 8.00 0.73
C LEU A 160 13.79 8.40 -0.73
N LYS A 161 13.66 9.70 -1.04
CA LYS A 161 13.42 10.21 -2.40
C LYS A 161 12.15 9.64 -3.04
N GLY A 162 11.09 9.56 -2.24
CA GLY A 162 9.83 8.97 -2.68
C GLY A 162 9.17 9.68 -3.86
N GLY A 163 9.39 10.99 -4.03
CA GLY A 163 8.81 11.72 -5.17
C GLY A 163 9.39 11.22 -6.49
N THR A 164 10.70 10.98 -6.50
CA THR A 164 11.39 10.37 -7.65
C THR A 164 10.89 8.95 -7.93
N VAL A 165 10.64 8.15 -6.89
CA VAL A 165 10.09 6.80 -7.02
C VAL A 165 8.69 6.83 -7.63
N ALA A 166 7.78 7.66 -7.10
CA ALA A 166 6.41 7.77 -7.60
C ALA A 166 6.36 8.19 -9.08
N LEU A 167 7.17 9.18 -9.48
CA LEU A 167 7.24 9.61 -10.89
C LEU A 167 7.82 8.54 -11.81
N LYS A 168 8.71 7.66 -11.30
CA LYS A 168 9.20 6.51 -12.07
C LYS A 168 8.09 5.49 -12.34
N VAL A 169 7.20 5.28 -11.37
CA VAL A 169 6.04 4.39 -11.55
C VAL A 169 5.07 4.98 -12.58
N ILE A 170 4.74 6.28 -12.50
CA ILE A 170 3.90 6.95 -13.51
C ILE A 170 4.46 6.75 -14.92
N LYS A 171 5.76 6.98 -15.13
CA LYS A 171 6.41 6.81 -16.43
C LYS A 171 6.38 5.36 -16.96
N SER A 172 6.14 4.38 -16.10
CA SER A 172 6.13 2.96 -16.47
C SER A 172 4.72 2.42 -16.68
N HIS A 173 3.68 3.14 -16.24
CA HIS A 173 2.27 2.73 -16.23
C HIS A 173 1.34 3.92 -16.48
N ASP A 174 1.63 4.74 -17.49
CA ASP A 174 0.83 5.93 -17.81
C ASP A 174 -0.49 5.58 -18.52
N ASP A 175 -0.67 4.34 -18.95
CA ASP A 175 -1.88 3.82 -19.58
C ASP A 175 -2.90 3.20 -18.60
N ASP A 176 -2.49 2.84 -17.38
CA ASP A 176 -3.37 2.20 -16.40
C ASP A 176 -4.11 3.22 -15.52
N ALA A 177 -5.40 3.42 -15.81
CA ALA A 177 -6.23 4.38 -15.09
C ALA A 177 -6.53 4.01 -13.63
N GLU A 178 -6.47 2.73 -13.23
CA GLU A 178 -6.71 2.32 -11.84
C GLU A 178 -5.46 2.62 -11.00
N LEU A 179 -4.28 2.24 -11.49
CA LEU A 179 -3.01 2.58 -10.86
C LEU A 179 -2.77 4.09 -10.80
N LEU A 180 -3.13 4.83 -11.85
CA LEU A 180 -2.98 6.29 -11.87
C LEU A 180 -3.80 6.98 -10.79
N ARG A 181 -4.96 6.44 -10.37
CA ARG A 181 -5.71 7.00 -9.24
C ARG A 181 -4.88 6.93 -7.96
N GLU A 182 -4.34 5.75 -7.64
CA GLU A 182 -3.52 5.55 -6.45
C GLU A 182 -2.24 6.41 -6.49
N LEU A 183 -1.61 6.54 -7.66
CA LEU A 183 -0.43 7.40 -7.85
C LEU A 183 -0.74 8.88 -7.70
N LEU A 184 -1.85 9.36 -8.27
CA LEU A 184 -2.24 10.77 -8.14
C LEU A 184 -2.66 11.10 -6.71
N PHE A 185 -3.31 10.17 -6.00
CA PHE A 185 -3.59 10.32 -4.57
C PHE A 185 -2.29 10.43 -3.76
N LEU A 186 -1.34 9.52 -3.98
CA LEU A 186 -0.01 9.57 -3.36
C LEU A 186 0.70 10.89 -3.67
N LEU A 187 0.78 11.31 -4.94
CA LEU A 187 1.41 12.58 -5.33
C LEU A 187 0.75 13.79 -4.68
N SER A 188 -0.58 13.79 -4.58
CA SER A 188 -1.33 14.89 -3.95
C SER A 188 -0.98 15.02 -2.47
N ASN A 189 -0.90 13.89 -1.74
CA ASN A 189 -0.45 13.86 -0.35
C ASN A 189 1.02 14.31 -0.21
N MET A 190 1.91 13.83 -1.08
CA MET A 190 3.32 14.20 -1.07
C MET A 190 3.55 15.69 -1.33
N ALA A 191 2.77 16.29 -2.23
CA ALA A 191 2.87 17.70 -2.60
C ALA A 191 2.47 18.67 -1.46
N GLN A 192 1.84 18.18 -0.39
CA GLN A 192 1.55 18.98 0.81
C GLN A 192 2.80 19.17 1.70
N SER A 193 3.83 18.35 1.54
CA SER A 193 5.11 18.53 2.24
C SER A 193 6.06 19.38 1.40
N THR A 194 6.58 20.48 1.96
CA THR A 194 7.52 21.38 1.26
C THR A 194 8.72 20.64 0.67
N ASP A 195 9.32 19.70 1.40
CA ASP A 195 10.49 18.96 0.94
C ASP A 195 10.18 18.08 -0.28
N LEU A 196 9.06 17.34 -0.21
CA LEU A 196 8.61 16.46 -1.29
C LEU A 196 8.06 17.24 -2.48
N GLN A 197 7.35 18.34 -2.24
CA GLN A 197 6.91 19.25 -3.29
C GLN A 197 8.11 19.77 -4.10
N GLN A 198 9.16 20.25 -3.43
CA GLN A 198 10.38 20.70 -4.11
C GLN A 198 11.11 19.55 -4.84
N GLU A 199 11.12 18.35 -4.27
CA GLU A 199 11.65 17.16 -4.96
C GLU A 199 10.84 16.83 -6.22
N LEU A 200 9.50 16.82 -6.13
CA LEU A 200 8.58 16.53 -7.23
C LEU A 200 8.75 17.54 -8.36
N LEU A 201 8.80 18.83 -8.04
CA LEU A 201 9.05 19.90 -9.03
C LEU A 201 10.37 19.68 -9.77
N ARG A 202 11.47 19.46 -9.03
CA ARG A 202 12.80 19.21 -9.63
C ARG A 202 12.85 17.92 -10.47
N SER A 203 12.03 16.94 -10.13
CA SER A 203 11.99 15.64 -10.80
C SER A 203 11.04 15.62 -12.01
N GLY A 204 10.40 16.74 -12.33
CA GLY A 204 9.51 16.87 -13.48
C GLY A 204 8.10 16.35 -13.23
N ALA A 205 7.54 16.55 -12.04
CA ALA A 205 6.17 16.17 -11.73
C ALA A 205 5.15 16.87 -12.63
N VAL A 206 5.28 18.19 -12.83
CA VAL A 206 4.34 18.98 -13.65
C VAL A 206 4.18 18.41 -15.07
N PRO A 207 5.25 18.26 -15.89
CA PRO A 207 5.09 17.68 -17.22
C PRO A 207 4.60 16.22 -17.20
N SER A 208 4.96 15.44 -16.17
CA SER A 208 4.48 14.05 -16.03
C SER A 208 2.97 14.00 -15.78
N VAL A 209 2.44 14.86 -14.90
CA VAL A 209 1.02 14.94 -14.58
C VAL A 209 0.22 15.48 -15.78
N LEU A 210 0.74 16.48 -16.50
CA LEU A 210 0.11 16.97 -17.74
C LEU A 210 0.05 15.88 -18.82
N SER A 211 1.10 15.07 -18.98
CA SER A 211 1.08 13.93 -19.90
C SER A 211 -0.01 12.92 -19.54
N VAL A 212 -0.19 12.62 -18.24
CA VAL A 212 -1.28 11.75 -17.77
C VAL A 212 -2.64 12.37 -18.13
N MET A 213 -2.82 13.68 -17.92
CA MET A 213 -4.06 14.37 -18.29
C MET A 213 -4.34 14.31 -19.81
N GLU A 214 -3.31 14.46 -20.64
CA GLU A 214 -3.44 14.37 -22.11
C GLU A 214 -3.79 12.95 -22.59
N GLN A 215 -3.27 11.92 -21.93
CA GLN A 215 -3.60 10.53 -22.26
C GLN A 215 -5.01 10.13 -21.78
N HIS A 216 -5.48 10.71 -20.68
CA HIS A 216 -6.75 10.36 -20.02
C HIS A 216 -7.80 11.48 -20.08
N LEU A 217 -7.94 12.15 -21.23
CA LEU A 217 -8.85 13.31 -21.43
C LEU A 217 -10.31 13.05 -21.06
N HIS A 218 -10.77 11.80 -21.18
CA HIS A 218 -12.16 11.42 -20.92
C HIS A 218 -12.41 10.87 -19.52
N SER A 219 -11.35 10.69 -18.72
CA SER A 219 -11.48 10.24 -17.34
C SER A 219 -11.61 11.45 -16.40
N ALA A 220 -12.84 11.87 -16.14
CA ALA A 220 -13.12 13.02 -15.26
C ALA A 220 -12.45 12.89 -13.88
N GLU A 221 -12.34 11.67 -13.38
CA GLU A 221 -11.68 11.39 -12.11
C GLU A 221 -10.16 11.60 -12.18
N VAL A 222 -9.48 11.06 -13.19
CA VAL A 222 -8.04 11.29 -13.40
C VAL A 222 -7.75 12.78 -13.60
N GLN A 223 -8.59 13.48 -14.37
CA GLN A 223 -8.47 14.94 -14.55
C GLN A 223 -8.59 15.69 -13.22
N ALA A 224 -9.60 15.36 -12.40
CA ALA A 224 -9.81 16.02 -11.11
C ALA A 224 -8.65 15.78 -10.14
N MET A 225 -8.15 14.54 -10.05
CA MET A 225 -7.02 14.20 -9.20
C MET A 225 -5.72 14.86 -9.68
N ALA A 226 -5.47 14.87 -11.00
CA ALA A 226 -4.32 15.54 -11.58
C ALA A 226 -4.35 17.06 -11.31
N CYS A 227 -5.50 17.71 -11.42
CA CYS A 227 -5.67 19.11 -11.03
C CYS A 227 -5.33 19.34 -9.55
N SER A 228 -5.76 18.44 -8.64
CA SER A 228 -5.39 18.52 -7.21
C SER A 228 -3.89 18.42 -6.98
N VAL A 229 -3.19 17.53 -7.71
CA VAL A 229 -1.73 17.44 -7.66
C VAL A 229 -1.09 18.75 -8.10
N LEU A 230 -1.53 19.32 -9.24
CA LEU A 230 -0.97 20.57 -9.77
C LEU A 230 -1.23 21.77 -8.85
N ASP A 231 -2.41 21.84 -8.23
CA ASP A 231 -2.76 22.87 -7.25
C ASP A 231 -1.80 22.81 -6.06
N ASN A 232 -1.63 21.63 -5.46
CA ASN A 232 -0.71 21.40 -4.35
C ASN A 232 0.75 21.68 -4.75
N LEU A 233 1.17 21.38 -5.98
CA LEU A 233 2.53 21.71 -6.47
C LEU A 233 2.74 23.21 -6.67
N SER A 234 1.68 23.96 -7.00
CA SER A 234 1.74 25.41 -7.22
C SER A 234 1.72 26.22 -5.92
N ALA A 235 1.09 25.69 -4.87
CA ALA A 235 0.87 26.39 -3.60
C ALA A 235 2.15 26.74 -2.82
N GLY A 236 3.28 26.07 -3.10
CA GLY A 236 4.57 26.31 -2.45
C GLY A 236 5.67 26.85 -3.38
N GLY A 237 5.31 27.27 -4.59
CA GLY A 237 6.23 28.03 -5.44
C GLY A 237 6.57 29.37 -4.77
N PRO A 238 7.80 29.88 -4.91
CA PRO A 238 8.05 31.29 -4.59
C PRO A 238 7.10 32.14 -5.43
N SER A 239 6.44 33.10 -4.80
CA SER A 239 5.61 34.08 -5.48
C SER A 239 6.44 34.83 -6.52
N GLY A 240 6.41 34.37 -7.77
CA GLY A 240 7.11 34.98 -8.89
C GLY A 240 8.28 34.13 -9.40
N GLU A 241 8.06 33.47 -10.53
CA GLU A 241 8.84 33.56 -11.77
C GLU A 241 8.37 32.43 -12.70
N PHE A 242 7.38 32.76 -13.54
CA PHE A 242 7.10 32.06 -14.79
C PHE A 242 7.75 32.85 -15.93
#